data_AF-A0A924BQ43-F1
#
_entry.id   AF-A0A924BQ43-F1
#
_cell.length_a   1.000
_cell.length_b   1.000
_cell.length_c   1.000
_cell.angle_alpha   90.00
_cell.angle_beta   90.00
_cell.angle_gamma   90.00
#
_symmetry.space_group_name_H-M   'P 1'
#
loop_
_entity.id
_entity.type
_entity.pdbx_description
1 polymer ?
#
loop_
_entity_poly.entity_id
_entity_poly.type
_entity_poly.pdbx_seq_one_letter_code
_entity_poly.pdbx_strand_id
1 'polypeptide(L)'
;MTRLRNQSWYFPEKNYSITSYVDIVDEAHFGLEYLMKTMPAGRTGEFVIQVGNADDHNKGNRLAENDALNGSRPCYSALSRTQMGLTVAALALGAGTFNALGNTTDGTR
;
A
#
# COMPACT_ATOMS: atom_id res chain seq x y z
N MET A 1 9.24 42.86 4.59
CA MET A 1 8.81 41.91 5.65
C MET A 1 7.52 41.28 5.18
N THR A 2 7.59 40.13 4.49
CA THR A 2 6.42 39.48 3.91
C THR A 2 6.31 38.10 4.55
N ARG A 3 5.35 37.96 5.46
CA ARG A 3 5.06 36.71 6.15
C ARG A 3 4.55 35.73 5.09
N LEU A 4 5.36 34.72 4.75
CA LEU A 4 4.92 33.59 3.93
C LEU A 4 3.74 32.95 4.65
N ARG A 5 2.60 32.88 3.96
CA ARG A 5 1.38 32.26 4.46
C ARG A 5 1.72 30.81 4.80
N ASN A 6 1.34 30.37 6.01
CA ASN A 6 1.28 28.96 6.38
C ASN A 6 0.64 28.19 5.23
N GLN A 7 1.43 27.45 4.46
CA GLN A 7 0.90 26.36 3.67
C GLN A 7 0.52 25.29 4.68
N SER A 8 -0.76 25.24 5.02
CA SER A 8 -1.38 24.10 5.69
C SER A 8 -1.39 22.95 4.68
N TRP A 9 -0.22 22.36 4.45
CA TRP A 9 -0.12 21.04 3.84
C TRP A 9 -0.88 20.10 4.76
N TYR A 10 -1.96 19.53 4.23
CA TYR A 10 -2.80 18.47 4.78
C TYR A 10 -2.14 17.80 6.00
N PHE A 11 -2.55 18.21 7.20
CA PHE A 11 -2.09 17.56 8.43
C PHE A 11 -2.59 16.12 8.41
N PRO A 12 -1.84 15.18 9.00
CA PRO A 12 -2.33 13.82 9.13
C PRO A 12 -3.47 13.79 10.15
N GLU A 13 -4.71 13.82 9.65
CA GLU A 13 -5.90 13.61 10.48
C GLU A 13 -6.11 12.11 10.73
N LYS A 14 -6.74 11.80 11.86
CA LYS A 14 -7.15 10.44 12.22
C LYS A 14 -8.67 10.42 12.40
N ASN A 15 -9.37 10.27 11.29
CA ASN A 15 -10.84 10.26 11.25
C ASN A 15 -11.39 8.83 11.13
N TYR A 16 -10.67 7.93 10.46
CA TYR A 16 -11.17 6.61 10.08
C TYR A 16 -10.28 5.44 10.53
N SER A 17 -8.97 5.65 10.69
CA SER A 17 -8.03 4.62 11.12
C SER A 17 -8.39 4.08 12.51
N ILE A 18 -8.42 2.76 12.62
CA ILE A 18 -8.62 2.04 13.88
C ILE A 18 -7.30 1.67 14.56
N THR A 19 -6.15 1.92 13.92
CA THR A 19 -4.82 1.63 14.46
C THR A 19 -4.25 2.82 15.23
N SER A 20 -2.99 2.74 15.68
CA SER A 20 -2.30 3.90 16.26
C SER A 20 -1.89 4.95 15.22
N TYR A 21 -1.99 4.63 13.93
CA TYR A 21 -1.60 5.52 12.85
C TYR A 21 -2.71 6.50 12.46
N VAL A 22 -2.29 7.65 11.96
CA VAL A 22 -3.13 8.61 11.22
C VAL A 22 -3.59 7.99 9.89
N ASP A 23 -4.70 8.46 9.33
CA ASP A 23 -5.40 7.75 8.24
C ASP A 23 -4.49 7.45 7.04
N ILE A 24 -3.71 8.45 6.61
CA ILE A 24 -2.81 8.28 5.46
C ILE A 24 -1.66 7.30 5.71
N VAL A 25 -1.20 7.20 6.96
CA VAL A 25 -0.13 6.27 7.35
C VAL A 25 -0.70 4.85 7.49
N ASP A 26 -1.93 4.72 7.99
CA ASP A 26 -2.62 3.43 8.07
C ASP A 26 -2.90 2.84 6.68
N GLU A 27 -3.36 3.67 5.75
CA GLU A 27 -3.55 3.30 4.34
C GLU A 27 -2.22 2.87 3.68
N ALA A 28 -1.15 3.63 3.92
CA ALA A 28 0.18 3.27 3.42
C ALA A 28 0.66 1.94 4.02
N HIS A 29 0.44 1.70 5.32
CA HIS A 29 0.76 0.44 5.98
C HIS A 29 0.04 -0.74 5.32
N PHE A 30 -1.27 -0.60 5.06
CA PHE A 30 -2.06 -1.61 4.37
C PHE A 30 -1.50 -1.96 2.98
N GLY A 31 -1.14 -0.93 2.19
CA GLY A 31 -0.54 -1.13 0.86
C GLY A 31 0.82 -1.82 0.91
N LEU A 32 1.70 -1.43 1.84
CA LEU A 32 3.04 -2.01 1.98
C LEU A 32 2.98 -3.47 2.45
N GLU A 33 2.08 -3.79 3.37
CA GLU A 33 1.77 -5.17 3.79
C GLU A 33 1.31 -6.03 2.61
N TYR A 34 0.50 -5.47 1.70
CA TYR A 34 0.12 -6.17 0.48
C TYR A 34 1.32 -6.37 -0.48
N LEU A 35 2.17 -5.36 -0.66
CA LEU A 35 3.37 -5.47 -1.49
C LEU A 35 4.36 -6.53 -0.99
N MET A 36 4.47 -6.75 0.32
CA MET A 36 5.31 -7.85 0.83
C MET A 36 4.78 -9.22 0.39
N LYS A 37 3.46 -9.37 0.20
CA LYS A 37 2.84 -10.63 -0.26
C LYS A 37 3.08 -10.90 -1.75
N THR A 38 3.45 -9.89 -2.55
CA THR A 38 3.72 -10.08 -3.98
C THR A 38 5.08 -10.73 -4.25
N MET A 39 5.92 -10.86 -3.22
CA MET A 39 7.21 -11.56 -3.24
C MET A 39 7.16 -12.77 -2.30
N PRO A 40 6.56 -13.90 -2.73
CA PRO A 40 6.31 -15.03 -1.85
C PRO A 40 7.60 -15.60 -1.24
N ALA A 41 7.58 -15.78 0.09
CA ALA A 41 8.72 -16.33 0.84
C ALA A 41 9.10 -17.73 0.31
N GLY A 42 10.40 -17.97 0.18
CA GLY A 42 10.93 -19.26 -0.31
C GLY A 42 10.81 -19.46 -1.82
N ARG A 43 10.37 -18.46 -2.59
CA ARG A 43 10.26 -18.51 -4.05
C ARG A 43 11.09 -17.42 -4.72
N THR A 44 12.39 -17.66 -4.79
CA THR A 44 13.31 -16.77 -5.50
C THR A 44 12.94 -16.66 -6.98
N GLY A 45 12.85 -15.45 -7.50
CA GLY A 45 12.53 -15.20 -8.91
C GLY A 45 11.03 -15.14 -9.24
N GLU A 46 10.15 -15.14 -8.22
CA GLU A 46 8.71 -14.92 -8.41
C GLU A 46 8.30 -13.53 -7.89
N PHE A 47 7.54 -12.80 -8.71
CA PHE A 47 6.98 -11.49 -8.37
C PHE A 47 5.60 -11.34 -8.99
N VAL A 48 4.57 -11.23 -8.14
CA VAL A 48 3.18 -11.05 -8.57
C VAL A 48 2.97 -9.60 -8.99
N ILE A 49 2.52 -9.40 -10.22
CA ILE A 49 2.31 -8.06 -10.79
C ILE A 49 0.83 -7.69 -10.91
N GLN A 50 -0.07 -8.67 -10.88
CA GLN A 50 -1.50 -8.43 -11.06
C GLN A 50 -2.34 -9.58 -10.51
N VAL A 51 -3.48 -9.25 -9.90
CA VAL A 51 -4.55 -10.19 -9.55
C VAL A 51 -5.82 -9.77 -10.28
N GLY A 52 -6.45 -10.71 -10.99
CA GLY A 52 -7.55 -10.45 -11.90
C GLY A 52 -7.07 -10.12 -13.32
N ASN A 53 -8.00 -10.15 -14.26
CA ASN A 53 -7.78 -9.88 -15.68
C ASN A 53 -8.93 -9.01 -16.22
N ALA A 54 -8.98 -8.83 -17.54
CA ALA A 54 -10.02 -8.03 -18.19
C ALA A 54 -11.45 -8.55 -17.97
N ASP A 55 -11.64 -9.81 -17.56
CA ASP A 55 -12.97 -10.37 -17.31
C ASP A 55 -13.68 -9.70 -16.14
N ASP A 56 -12.94 -9.05 -15.24
CA ASP A 56 -13.51 -8.29 -14.13
C ASP A 56 -14.42 -7.15 -14.62
N HIS A 57 -14.06 -6.52 -15.74
CA HIS A 57 -14.84 -5.45 -16.36
C HIS A 57 -16.09 -5.98 -17.09
N ASN A 58 -16.13 -7.26 -17.44
CA ASN A 58 -17.25 -7.88 -18.15
C ASN A 58 -18.41 -8.30 -17.22
N LYS A 59 -18.27 -8.13 -15.91
CA LYS A 59 -19.29 -8.53 -14.92
C LYS A 59 -20.27 -7.41 -14.57
N GLY A 60 -20.10 -6.22 -15.15
CA GLY A 60 -20.92 -5.05 -14.85
C GLY A 60 -20.67 -4.49 -13.46
N ASN A 61 -21.49 -3.51 -13.08
CA ASN A 61 -21.36 -2.82 -11.80
C ASN A 61 -21.80 -3.72 -10.66
N ARG A 62 -20.87 -4.01 -9.75
CA ARG A 62 -21.12 -4.78 -8.52
C ARG A 62 -20.21 -4.28 -7.42
N LEU A 63 -20.64 -4.48 -6.19
CA LEU A 63 -19.76 -4.32 -5.03
C LEU A 63 -18.74 -5.47 -4.99
N ALA A 64 -17.55 -5.21 -4.46
CA ALA A 64 -16.45 -6.18 -4.47
C ALA A 64 -16.78 -7.45 -3.68
N GLU A 65 -17.55 -7.33 -2.60
CA GLU A 65 -18.05 -8.46 -1.80
C GLU A 65 -19.06 -9.34 -2.55
N ASN A 66 -19.69 -8.81 -3.60
CA ASN A 66 -20.64 -9.52 -4.45
C ASN A 66 -19.94 -10.04 -5.72
N ASP A 67 -18.73 -10.60 -5.57
CA ASP A 67 -17.93 -11.00 -6.71
C ASP A 67 -18.46 -12.27 -7.38
N ALA A 68 -19.12 -12.09 -8.52
CA ALA A 68 -19.59 -13.18 -9.38
C ALA A 68 -18.45 -14.02 -9.99
N LEU A 69 -17.18 -13.60 -9.90
CA LEU A 69 -16.03 -14.43 -10.27
C LEU A 69 -15.73 -15.53 -9.23
N ASN A 70 -16.33 -15.49 -8.04
CA ASN A 70 -16.23 -16.51 -6.99
C ASN A 70 -14.78 -16.98 -6.74
N GLY A 71 -13.84 -16.04 -6.63
CA GLY A 71 -12.43 -16.34 -6.39
C GLY A 71 -11.64 -16.80 -7.62
N SER A 72 -12.28 -16.96 -8.79
CA SER A 72 -11.59 -17.22 -10.07
C SER A 72 -10.93 -15.95 -10.61
N ARG A 73 -9.98 -15.40 -9.84
CA ARG A 73 -9.14 -14.27 -10.22
C ARG A 73 -7.73 -14.77 -10.49
N PRO A 74 -7.28 -14.84 -11.75
CA PRO A 74 -5.93 -15.30 -12.04
C PRO A 74 -4.90 -14.37 -11.42
N CYS A 75 -3.78 -14.94 -11.00
CA CYS A 75 -2.62 -14.21 -10.51
C CYS A 75 -1.53 -14.28 -11.57
N TYR A 76 -1.02 -13.13 -11.99
CA TYR A 76 0.04 -13.04 -12.98
C TYR A 76 1.35 -12.65 -12.30
N SER A 77 2.39 -13.43 -12.58
CA SER A 77 3.76 -13.14 -12.14
C SER A 77 4.67 -12.83 -13.33
N ALA A 78 5.57 -11.89 -13.12
CA ALA A 78 6.60 -11.54 -14.08
C ALA A 78 7.77 -10.85 -13.38
N LEU A 79 8.99 -11.10 -13.85
CA LEU A 79 10.17 -10.32 -13.46
C LEU A 79 10.18 -8.97 -14.20
N SER A 80 9.26 -8.11 -13.82
CA SER A 80 9.05 -6.79 -14.40
C SER A 80 9.86 -5.73 -13.68
N ARG A 81 10.94 -5.27 -14.32
CA ARG A 81 11.86 -4.26 -13.74
C ARG A 81 11.14 -3.01 -13.25
N THR A 82 10.15 -2.52 -13.99
CA THR A 82 9.40 -1.31 -13.63
C THR A 82 8.58 -1.53 -12.36
N GLN A 83 7.76 -2.59 -12.31
CA GLN A 83 6.90 -2.86 -11.16
C GLN A 83 7.74 -3.23 -9.92
N MET A 84 8.77 -4.05 -10.10
CA MET A 84 9.71 -4.39 -9.02
C MET A 84 10.43 -3.15 -8.47
N GLY A 85 10.92 -2.26 -9.35
CA GLY A 85 11.60 -1.04 -8.93
C GLY A 85 10.69 -0.10 -8.14
N LEU A 86 9.44 0.08 -8.59
CA LEU A 86 8.44 0.87 -7.87
C LEU A 86 8.09 0.24 -6.51
N THR A 87 7.92 -1.09 -6.45
CA THR A 87 7.66 -1.80 -5.20
C THR A 87 8.82 -1.64 -4.21
N VAL A 88 10.07 -1.78 -4.67
CA VAL A 88 11.26 -1.56 -3.83
C VAL A 88 11.33 -0.12 -3.33
N ALA A 89 11.07 0.86 -4.18
CA ALA A 89 11.05 2.28 -3.78
C ALA A 89 9.98 2.55 -2.71
N ALA A 90 8.77 2.01 -2.88
CA ALA A 90 7.69 2.14 -1.91
C ALA A 90 8.05 1.49 -0.57
N LEU A 91 8.57 0.26 -0.58
CA LEU A 91 9.00 -0.46 0.63
C LEU A 91 10.14 0.26 1.35
N ALA A 92 11.12 0.78 0.62
CA ALA A 92 12.23 1.54 1.21
C ALA A 92 11.75 2.85 1.87
N LEU A 93 10.86 3.58 1.21
CA LEU A 93 10.25 4.79 1.78
C LEU A 93 9.38 4.47 3.02
N GLY A 94 8.61 3.38 2.94
CA GLY A 94 7.84 2.84 4.05
C GLY A 94 8.74 2.54 5.25
N ALA A 95 9.80 1.75 5.06
CA ALA A 95 10.75 1.41 6.12
C ALA A 95 11.32 2.65 6.82
N GLY A 96 11.71 3.68 6.05
CA GLY A 96 12.17 4.96 6.62
C GLY A 96 11.09 5.68 7.44
N THR A 97 9.87 5.77 6.90
CA THR A 97 8.72 6.42 7.54
C THR A 97 8.34 5.72 8.85
N PHE A 98 8.13 4.40 8.83
CA PHE A 98 7.71 3.63 10.00
C PHE A 98 8.81 3.53 11.06
N ASN A 99 10.09 3.50 10.67
CA ASN A 99 11.20 3.60 11.63
C ASN A 99 11.19 4.97 12.33
N ALA A 100 10.99 6.08 11.60
CA ALA A 100 10.90 7.40 12.21
C ALA A 100 9.73 7.49 13.21
N LEU A 101 8.57 6.91 12.86
CA LEU A 101 7.40 6.88 13.73
C LEU A 101 7.62 6.03 14.99
N GLY A 102 8.25 4.86 14.87
CA GLY A 102 8.59 4.02 16.03
C GLY A 102 9.56 4.70 16.99
N ASN A 103 10.57 5.40 16.47
CA ASN A 103 11.52 6.16 17.28
C ASN A 103 10.88 7.38 17.97
N THR A 104 9.83 7.99 17.39
CA THR A 104 9.11 9.08 18.06
C THR A 104 8.24 8.62 19.23
N THR A 105 7.76 7.37 19.24
CA THR A 105 6.98 6.82 20.37
C THR A 105 7.83 6.42 21.57
N ASP A 106 9.12 6.14 21.38
CA ASP A 106 10.04 5.75 22.45
C ASP A 106 10.69 6.94 23.18
N GLY A 107 10.66 8.15 22.59
CA GLY A 107 11.25 9.37 23.17
C GLY A 107 10.39 10.10 24.22
N THR A 108 9.22 9.56 24.58
CA THR A 108 8.29 10.14 25.56
C THR A 108 8.06 9.26 26.80
N ARG A 109 8.99 8.35 27.10
CA ARG A 109 8.98 7.55 28.34
C ARG A 109 10.15 7.90 29.24
#